data_AF-A0A179UJW1-F1
#
_entry.id   AF-A0A179UJW1-F1
#
_cell.length_a   1.000
_cell.length_b   1.000
_cell.length_c   1.000
_cell.angle_alpha   90.00
_cell.angle_beta   90.00
_cell.angle_gamma   90.00
#
_symmetry.space_group_name_H-M   'P 1'
#
loop_
_entity.id
_entity.type
_entity.pdbx_description
1 polymer ?
#
loop_
_entity_poly.entity_id
_entity_poly.type
_entity_poly.pdbx_seq_one_letter_code
_entity_poly.pdbx_strand_id
1 'polypeptide(L)'
;MNVWEFSKLVTFNQVRGAFGFNESTNIGRIMFPAVQCAAAFATSYPEIWSDNPSAVRTKDIGKIPCLIPMAIDQDPYFRLVRDNASRMRFPGPKPALIHSKFLTALQGIGGKMSASDPNSAIFMTDTPNQIKKKITRHAFSGGRDNIEEHRRLGGNPDVDVSFQYLSYFEEDDEKLKKIEEGYRKGEILTGELKMMAITLLQEYVAEFQERRKLVTDELLKQYMTPRKLEWKGNPNPKPKEVKPKESKPKEPKVKNEAKKPQDDN
;
A
#
# COMPACT_ATOMS: atom_id res chain seq x y z
N MET A 1 -5.91 -6.45 -26.87
CA MET A 1 -7.23 -7.11 -26.96
C MET A 1 -8.03 -7.04 -25.65
N ASN A 2 -7.46 -7.37 -24.48
CA ASN A 2 -8.20 -7.31 -23.20
C ASN A 2 -8.74 -5.93 -22.84
N VAL A 3 -7.96 -4.87 -23.07
CA VAL A 3 -8.40 -3.48 -22.82
C VAL A 3 -9.71 -3.16 -23.55
N TRP A 4 -9.78 -3.48 -24.84
CA TRP A 4 -10.96 -3.22 -25.67
C TRP A 4 -12.16 -4.09 -25.30
N GLU A 5 -11.94 -5.37 -24.98
CA GLU A 5 -13.05 -6.22 -24.53
C GLU A 5 -13.60 -5.77 -23.18
N PHE A 6 -12.71 -5.50 -22.23
CA PHE A 6 -13.10 -5.08 -20.90
C PHE A 6 -13.79 -3.70 -20.92
N SER A 7 -13.33 -2.77 -21.76
CA SER A 7 -13.98 -1.45 -21.88
C SER A 7 -15.41 -1.53 -22.40
N LYS A 8 -15.77 -2.54 -23.21
CA LYS A 8 -17.16 -2.79 -23.63
C LYS A 8 -18.08 -3.25 -22.49
N LEU A 9 -17.51 -3.78 -21.42
CA LEU A 9 -18.28 -4.32 -20.28
C LEU A 9 -18.52 -3.27 -19.20
N VAL A 10 -17.71 -2.21 -19.18
CA VAL A 10 -17.75 -1.14 -18.19
C VAL A 10 -18.47 0.08 -18.76
N THR A 11 -19.57 0.48 -18.14
CA THR A 11 -20.36 1.64 -18.52
C THR A 11 -19.77 2.94 -17.99
N PHE A 12 -20.13 4.07 -18.61
CA PHE A 12 -19.77 5.39 -18.07
C PHE A 12 -20.29 5.61 -16.64
N ASN A 13 -21.49 5.12 -16.31
CA ASN A 13 -22.05 5.21 -14.96
C ASN A 13 -21.17 4.50 -13.91
N GLN A 14 -20.59 3.35 -14.25
CA GLN A 14 -19.68 2.63 -13.35
C GLN A 14 -18.41 3.42 -13.08
N VAL A 15 -17.75 3.97 -14.11
CA VAL A 15 -16.53 4.76 -13.92
C VAL A 15 -16.79 6.13 -13.28
N ARG A 16 -17.96 6.74 -13.54
CA ARG A 16 -18.42 7.94 -12.82
C ARG A 16 -18.58 7.65 -11.33
N GLY A 17 -19.27 6.56 -10.97
CA GLY A 17 -19.47 6.18 -9.57
C GLY A 17 -18.17 5.78 -8.86
N ALA A 18 -17.27 5.09 -9.56
CA ALA A 18 -16.02 4.60 -8.97
C ALA A 18 -14.93 5.68 -8.84
N PHE A 19 -14.83 6.60 -9.81
CA PHE A 19 -13.71 7.54 -9.92
C PHE A 19 -14.11 9.02 -9.91
N GLY A 20 -15.40 9.33 -9.83
CA GLY A 20 -15.90 10.71 -9.83
C GLY A 20 -15.77 11.44 -11.16
N PHE A 21 -15.63 10.70 -12.27
CA PHE A 21 -15.59 11.30 -13.60
C PHE A 21 -16.93 11.91 -14.00
N ASN A 22 -16.87 12.95 -14.84
CA ASN A 22 -18.04 13.65 -15.36
C ASN A 22 -17.86 13.92 -16.87
N GLU A 23 -18.84 14.59 -17.47
CA GLU A 23 -18.89 14.91 -18.89
C GLU A 23 -17.78 15.86 -19.34
N SER A 24 -17.16 16.61 -18.40
CA SER A 24 -15.98 17.44 -18.66
C SER A 24 -14.66 16.67 -18.56
N THR A 25 -14.69 15.42 -18.09
CA THR A 25 -13.50 14.56 -18.02
C THR A 25 -13.14 14.06 -19.41
N ASN A 26 -11.89 14.24 -19.84
CA ASN A 26 -11.49 13.79 -21.17
C ASN A 26 -11.61 12.27 -21.35
N ILE A 27 -11.86 11.84 -22.58
CA ILE A 27 -12.10 10.44 -22.94
C ILE A 27 -10.93 9.50 -22.59
N GLY A 28 -9.69 10.02 -22.59
CA GLY A 28 -8.51 9.26 -22.19
C GLY A 28 -8.57 8.84 -20.73
N ARG A 29 -8.91 9.77 -19.83
CA ARG A 29 -9.11 9.50 -18.40
C ARG A 29 -10.28 8.55 -18.14
N ILE A 30 -11.38 8.70 -18.88
CA ILE A 30 -12.55 7.82 -18.78
C ILE A 30 -12.21 6.38 -19.19
N MET A 31 -11.37 6.20 -20.21
CA MET A 31 -10.96 4.90 -20.73
C MET A 31 -9.84 4.24 -19.92
N PHE A 32 -8.98 5.03 -19.27
CA PHE A 32 -7.81 4.55 -18.53
C PHE A 32 -8.08 3.42 -17.52
N PRO A 33 -9.19 3.40 -16.74
CA PRO A 33 -9.50 2.28 -15.88
C PRO A 33 -9.48 0.92 -16.60
N ALA A 34 -9.91 0.85 -17.87
CA ALA A 34 -9.84 -0.40 -18.63
C ALA A 34 -8.41 -0.85 -18.93
N VAL A 35 -7.47 0.09 -19.09
CA VAL A 35 -6.04 -0.19 -19.28
C VAL A 35 -5.46 -0.83 -18.02
N GLN A 36 -5.68 -0.20 -16.86
CA GLN A 36 -5.18 -0.72 -15.58
C GLN A 36 -5.85 -2.06 -15.21
N CYS A 37 -7.16 -2.20 -15.45
CA CYS A 37 -7.90 -3.44 -15.22
C CYS A 37 -7.39 -4.61 -16.10
N ALA A 38 -6.96 -4.33 -17.33
CA ALA A 38 -6.45 -5.38 -18.22
C ALA A 38 -5.19 -6.06 -17.69
N ALA A 39 -4.41 -5.39 -16.83
CA ALA A 39 -3.23 -5.97 -16.20
C ALA A 39 -3.56 -7.12 -15.24
N ALA A 40 -4.81 -7.24 -14.77
CA ALA A 40 -5.25 -8.34 -13.91
C ALA A 40 -5.46 -9.67 -14.68
N PHE A 41 -5.42 -9.66 -16.01
CA PHE A 41 -5.65 -10.85 -16.83
C PHE A 41 -4.34 -11.41 -17.37
N ALA A 42 -4.03 -12.67 -17.05
CA ALA A 42 -2.85 -13.38 -17.58
C ALA A 42 -2.78 -13.39 -19.12
N THR A 43 -3.95 -13.37 -19.77
CA THR A 43 -4.09 -13.27 -21.21
C THR A 43 -3.60 -11.96 -21.82
N SER A 44 -3.30 -10.94 -21.01
CA SER A 44 -2.64 -9.70 -21.46
C SER A 44 -1.14 -9.87 -21.67
N TYR A 45 -0.56 -10.98 -21.22
CA TYR A 45 0.89 -11.22 -21.22
C TYR A 45 1.23 -12.61 -21.80
N PRO A 46 0.85 -12.92 -23.05
CA PRO A 46 1.06 -14.25 -23.63
C PRO A 46 2.55 -14.67 -23.64
N GLU A 47 3.47 -13.71 -23.74
CA GLU A 47 4.91 -13.90 -23.77
C GLU A 47 5.44 -14.48 -22.45
N ILE A 48 4.78 -14.22 -21.32
CA ILE A 48 5.21 -14.74 -20.01
C ILE A 48 5.10 -16.26 -19.93
N TRP A 49 4.16 -16.86 -20.68
CA TRP A 49 3.73 -18.25 -20.48
C TRP A 49 4.31 -19.24 -21.50
N SER A 50 4.83 -18.78 -22.64
CA SER A 50 5.24 -19.64 -23.76
C SER A 50 6.35 -19.01 -24.57
N ASP A 51 7.27 -19.83 -25.07
CA ASP A 51 8.29 -19.42 -26.05
C ASP A 51 7.68 -19.10 -27.42
N ASN A 52 6.50 -19.66 -27.70
CA ASN A 52 5.68 -19.38 -28.87
C ASN A 52 4.34 -18.77 -28.39
N PRO A 53 4.28 -17.46 -28.08
CA PRO A 53 3.09 -16.82 -27.54
C PRO A 53 1.96 -16.83 -28.58
N SER A 54 0.75 -17.18 -28.15
CA SER A 54 -0.41 -17.11 -29.04
C SER A 54 -0.78 -15.66 -29.32
N ALA A 55 -1.00 -15.32 -30.59
CA ALA A 55 -1.52 -14.01 -31.00
C ALA A 55 -2.97 -13.78 -30.54
N VAL A 56 -3.67 -14.85 -30.14
CA VAL A 56 -5.05 -14.80 -29.67
C VAL A 56 -5.15 -15.32 -28.24
N ARG A 57 -6.23 -14.94 -27.56
CA ARG A 57 -6.48 -15.42 -26.19
C ARG A 57 -6.87 -16.88 -26.21
N THR A 58 -6.35 -17.63 -25.26
CA THR A 58 -6.70 -19.03 -25.04
C THR A 58 -7.42 -19.20 -23.71
N LYS A 59 -8.29 -20.21 -23.65
CA LYS A 59 -9.02 -20.55 -22.43
C LYS A 59 -8.09 -20.98 -21.30
N ASP A 60 -6.95 -21.59 -21.62
CA ASP A 60 -6.02 -22.11 -20.61
C ASP A 60 -5.24 -21.00 -19.90
N ILE A 61 -4.72 -20.01 -20.63
CA ILE A 61 -4.11 -18.82 -20.00
C ILE A 61 -5.18 -18.03 -19.23
N GLY A 62 -6.41 -17.98 -19.73
CA GLY A 62 -7.53 -17.32 -19.05
C GLY A 62 -7.85 -17.86 -17.65
N LYS A 63 -7.52 -19.12 -17.35
CA LYS A 63 -7.76 -19.74 -16.03
C LYS A 63 -6.73 -19.34 -14.97
N ILE A 64 -5.60 -18.74 -15.36
CA ILE A 64 -4.51 -18.43 -14.42
C ILE A 64 -4.97 -17.32 -13.45
N PRO A 65 -4.92 -17.56 -12.12
CA PRO A 65 -5.31 -16.57 -11.13
C PRO A 65 -4.29 -15.44 -11.00
N CYS A 66 -4.78 -14.27 -10.61
CA CYS A 66 -3.97 -13.08 -10.33
C CYS A 66 -4.13 -12.67 -8.87
N LEU A 67 -3.01 -12.39 -8.21
CA LEU A 67 -2.95 -11.76 -6.89
C LEU A 67 -2.42 -10.34 -7.06
N ILE A 68 -3.12 -9.35 -6.50
CA ILE A 68 -2.79 -7.93 -6.64
C ILE A 68 -2.51 -7.34 -5.24
N PRO A 69 -1.23 -7.19 -4.85
CA PRO A 69 -0.86 -6.43 -3.67
C PRO A 69 -0.86 -4.93 -3.99
N MET A 70 -1.62 -4.13 -3.24
CA MET A 70 -1.78 -2.70 -3.50
C MET A 70 -2.23 -1.93 -2.26
N ALA A 71 -2.07 -0.61 -2.26
CA ALA A 71 -2.76 0.25 -1.30
C ALA A 71 -4.27 0.30 -1.58
N ILE A 72 -5.06 0.60 -0.55
CA ILE A 72 -6.53 0.56 -0.61
C ILE A 72 -7.15 1.55 -1.63
N ASP A 73 -6.45 2.60 -2.05
CA ASP A 73 -6.95 3.55 -3.05
C ASP A 73 -7.03 2.99 -4.47
N GLN A 74 -6.35 1.87 -4.76
CA GLN A 74 -6.42 1.20 -6.04
C GLN A 74 -7.61 0.22 -6.15
N ASP A 75 -8.28 -0.10 -5.03
CA ASP A 75 -9.41 -1.04 -4.97
C ASP A 75 -10.55 -0.73 -5.97
N PRO A 76 -10.95 0.54 -6.24
CA PRO A 76 -11.99 0.83 -7.21
C PRO A 76 -11.73 0.25 -8.61
N TYR A 77 -10.47 0.18 -9.06
CA TYR A 77 -10.13 -0.46 -10.34
C TYR A 77 -10.45 -1.95 -10.33
N PHE A 78 -10.00 -2.66 -9.30
CA PHE A 78 -10.09 -4.11 -9.29
C PHE A 78 -11.44 -4.62 -8.80
N ARG A 79 -12.23 -3.79 -8.13
CA ARG A 79 -13.68 -4.02 -7.98
C ARG A 79 -14.38 -4.06 -9.33
N LEU A 80 -14.08 -3.14 -10.26
CA LEU A 80 -14.62 -3.20 -11.61
C LEU A 80 -14.21 -4.50 -12.32
N VAL A 81 -12.97 -4.96 -12.16
CA VAL A 81 -12.55 -6.26 -12.70
C VAL A 81 -13.42 -7.38 -12.14
N ARG A 82 -13.57 -7.45 -10.81
CA ARG A 82 -14.31 -8.52 -10.12
C ARG A 82 -15.80 -8.55 -10.46
N ASP A 83 -16.39 -7.41 -10.80
CA ASP A 83 -17.81 -7.28 -11.17
C ASP A 83 -18.06 -7.66 -12.63
N ASN A 84 -17.10 -7.39 -13.53
CA ASN A 84 -17.33 -7.47 -14.98
C ASN A 84 -16.59 -8.64 -15.67
N ALA A 85 -15.52 -9.18 -15.09
CA ALA A 85 -14.65 -10.16 -15.75
C ALA A 85 -15.37 -11.47 -16.13
N SER A 86 -16.44 -11.85 -15.43
CA SER A 86 -17.23 -13.06 -15.76
C SER A 86 -17.94 -12.97 -17.11
N ARG A 87 -18.13 -11.75 -17.65
CA ARG A 87 -18.79 -11.48 -18.94
C ARG A 87 -17.81 -11.45 -20.12
N MET A 88 -16.51 -11.61 -19.87
CA MET A 88 -15.50 -11.71 -20.93
C MET A 88 -15.62 -13.03 -21.69
N ARG A 89 -15.13 -13.09 -22.94
CA ARG A 89 -15.24 -14.28 -23.81
C ARG A 89 -14.59 -15.52 -23.19
N PHE A 90 -13.45 -15.32 -22.54
CA PHE A 90 -12.76 -16.33 -21.75
C PHE A 90 -12.64 -15.80 -20.32
N PRO A 91 -13.66 -16.05 -19.48
CA PRO A 91 -13.68 -15.50 -18.13
C PRO A 91 -12.59 -16.17 -17.30
N GLY A 92 -11.78 -15.33 -16.66
CA GLY A 92 -10.79 -15.78 -15.67
C GLY A 92 -11.35 -15.74 -14.25
N PRO A 93 -10.65 -16.37 -13.29
CA PRO A 93 -10.97 -16.21 -11.88
C PRO A 93 -10.90 -14.73 -11.48
N LYS A 94 -11.77 -14.32 -10.55
CA LYS A 94 -11.70 -12.98 -9.97
C LYS A 94 -10.32 -12.78 -9.32
N PRO A 95 -9.62 -11.65 -9.54
CA PRO A 95 -8.34 -11.43 -8.92
C PRO A 95 -8.49 -11.41 -7.39
N ALA A 96 -7.52 -12.01 -6.71
CA ALA A 96 -7.35 -11.89 -5.27
C ALA A 96 -6.66 -10.55 -4.96
N LEU A 97 -7.10 -9.86 -3.93
CA LEU A 97 -6.59 -8.54 -3.55
C LEU A 97 -6.04 -8.61 -2.12
N ILE A 98 -4.86 -8.02 -1.90
CA ILE A 98 -4.31 -7.79 -0.56
C ILE A 98 -4.05 -6.29 -0.43
N HIS A 99 -4.68 -5.67 0.56
CA HIS A 99 -4.64 -4.23 0.77
C HIS A 99 -3.62 -3.84 1.84
N SER A 100 -2.74 -2.91 1.51
CA SER A 100 -1.91 -2.22 2.49
C SER A 100 -2.59 -0.95 3.01
N LYS A 101 -2.23 -0.57 4.23
CA LYS A 101 -2.51 0.77 4.76
C LYS A 101 -1.64 1.81 4.04
N PHE A 102 -2.04 3.07 4.08
CA PHE A 102 -1.19 4.16 3.60
C PHE A 102 -0.01 4.36 4.56
N LEU A 103 1.18 4.53 3.99
CA LEU A 103 2.28 5.13 4.72
C LEU A 103 1.95 6.62 4.94
N THR A 104 1.99 7.06 6.19
CA THR A 104 1.57 8.42 6.57
C THR A 104 2.54 9.47 6.01
N ALA A 105 2.05 10.66 5.68
CA ALA A 105 2.92 11.79 5.40
C ALA A 105 3.67 12.25 6.66
N LEU A 106 4.77 12.98 6.46
CA LEU A 106 5.55 13.55 7.56
C LEU A 106 4.71 14.46 8.46
N GLN A 107 3.76 15.20 7.90
CA GLN A 107 2.92 16.13 8.66
C GLN A 107 1.87 15.47 9.58
N GLY A 108 1.70 14.14 9.54
CA GLY A 108 0.81 13.42 10.46
C GLY A 108 -0.28 12.57 9.78
N ILE A 109 -1.12 11.96 10.61
CA ILE A 109 -2.17 11.03 10.18
C ILE A 109 -3.19 11.73 9.29
N GLY A 110 -3.55 11.07 8.19
CA GLY A 110 -4.51 11.57 7.21
C GLY A 110 -3.86 12.34 6.07
N GLY A 111 -2.60 12.77 6.23
CA GLY A 111 -1.78 13.27 5.13
C GLY A 111 -1.35 12.15 4.19
N LYS A 112 -1.57 12.32 2.89
CA LYS A 112 -0.93 11.49 1.86
C LYS A 112 0.42 12.10 1.52
N MET A 113 1.47 11.26 1.46
CA MET A 113 2.75 11.69 0.90
C MET A 113 2.54 12.16 -0.54
N SER A 114 3.08 13.32 -0.89
CA SER A 114 3.02 13.84 -2.25
C SER A 114 4.41 14.23 -2.74
N ALA A 115 4.77 13.76 -3.93
CA ALA A 115 5.98 14.22 -4.60
C ALA A 115 5.96 15.74 -4.89
N SER A 116 4.78 16.37 -4.88
CA SER A 116 4.63 17.82 -5.06
C SER A 116 5.00 18.63 -3.82
N ASP A 117 5.01 18.03 -2.63
CA ASP A 117 5.55 18.65 -1.41
C ASP A 117 6.80 17.89 -0.98
N PRO A 118 8.01 18.41 -1.28
CA PRO A 118 9.26 17.76 -0.95
C PRO A 118 9.47 17.51 0.55
N ASN A 119 8.73 18.22 1.42
CA ASN A 119 8.82 18.08 2.87
C ASN A 119 7.74 17.15 3.46
N SER A 120 6.83 16.62 2.62
CA SER A 120 5.81 15.65 3.04
C SER A 120 6.29 14.21 3.08
N ALA A 121 7.42 13.91 2.44
CA ALA A 121 7.90 12.56 2.22
C ALA A 121 9.42 12.43 2.32
N ILE A 122 9.88 11.22 2.66
CA ILE A 122 11.26 10.80 2.47
C ILE A 122 11.36 10.19 1.07
N PHE A 123 12.23 10.74 0.23
CA PHE A 123 12.46 10.20 -1.10
C PHE A 123 13.59 9.18 -1.07
N MET A 124 13.53 8.19 -1.95
CA MET A 124 14.60 7.19 -2.10
C MET A 124 15.91 7.77 -2.64
N THR A 125 15.90 9.03 -3.07
CA THR A 125 17.06 9.81 -3.51
C THR A 125 17.57 10.79 -2.44
N ASP A 126 16.91 10.87 -1.28
CA ASP A 126 17.37 11.75 -0.20
C ASP A 126 18.73 11.27 0.34
N THR A 127 19.60 12.23 0.65
CA THR A 127 20.85 12.00 1.37
C THR A 127 20.60 11.74 2.85
N PRO A 128 21.54 11.12 3.59
CA PRO A 128 21.40 10.91 5.03
C PRO A 128 21.05 12.19 5.81
N ASN A 129 21.66 13.32 5.43
CA ASN A 129 21.38 14.62 6.05
C ASN A 129 19.98 15.15 5.73
N GLN A 130 19.47 14.93 4.52
CA GLN A 130 18.09 15.29 4.17
C GLN A 130 17.07 14.46 4.95
N ILE A 131 17.30 13.14 5.07
CA ILE A 131 16.45 12.24 5.88
C ILE A 131 16.39 12.74 7.33
N LYS A 132 17.55 12.99 7.94
CA LYS A 132 17.65 13.54 9.30
C LYS A 132 16.87 14.84 9.42
N LYS A 133 17.12 15.81 8.54
CA LYS A 133 16.45 17.12 8.58
C LYS A 133 14.94 17.00 8.46
N LYS A 134 14.44 16.16 7.56
CA LYS A 134 13.01 15.94 7.32
C LYS A 134 12.33 15.31 8.52
N ILE A 135 12.89 14.24 9.09
CA ILE A 135 12.32 13.61 10.29
C ILE A 135 12.37 14.56 11.49
N THR A 136 13.48 15.25 11.72
CA THR A 136 13.59 16.17 12.85
C THR A 136 12.58 17.31 12.77
N ARG A 137 12.46 17.97 11.60
CA ARG A 137 11.69 19.21 11.45
C ARG A 137 10.23 19.02 11.04
N HIS A 138 9.93 17.98 10.27
CA HIS A 138 8.64 17.84 9.61
C HIS A 138 7.83 16.64 10.09
N ALA A 139 8.47 15.60 10.66
CA ALA A 139 7.73 14.47 11.22
C ALA A 139 6.94 14.90 12.46
N PHE A 140 5.62 14.77 12.37
CA PHE A 140 4.69 15.02 13.47
C PHE A 140 5.00 14.10 14.65
N SER A 141 5.00 14.69 15.84
CA SER A 141 5.28 14.04 17.11
C SER A 141 3.98 13.73 17.85
N GLY A 142 3.85 12.50 18.32
CA GLY A 142 2.82 12.10 19.28
C GLY A 142 3.22 12.34 20.74
N GLY A 143 4.40 12.87 21.00
CA GLY A 143 4.90 13.22 22.33
C GLY A 143 4.36 14.55 22.86
N ARG A 144 4.69 14.86 24.12
CA ARG A 144 4.36 16.13 24.79
C ARG A 144 5.36 17.25 24.48
N ASP A 145 4.95 18.49 24.74
CA ASP A 145 5.73 19.70 24.44
C ASP A 145 7.01 19.83 25.28
N ASN A 146 6.98 19.34 26.52
CA ASN A 146 8.14 19.34 27.41
C ASN A 146 8.46 17.94 27.94
N ILE A 147 9.70 17.77 28.41
CA ILE A 147 10.24 16.48 28.85
C ILE A 147 9.53 15.98 30.11
N GLU A 148 9.20 16.86 31.05
CA GLU A 148 8.56 16.49 32.32
C GLU A 148 7.18 15.88 32.09
N GLU A 149 6.36 16.51 31.26
CA GLU A 149 5.06 15.98 30.86
C GLU A 149 5.20 14.71 30.03
N HIS A 150 6.19 14.64 29.15
CA HIS A 150 6.43 13.42 28.37
C HIS A 150 6.80 12.24 29.29
N ARG A 151 7.66 12.45 30.28
CA ARG A 151 8.06 11.45 31.27
C ARG A 151 6.88 11.02 32.15
N ARG A 152 5.96 11.95 32.47
CA ARG A 152 4.81 11.69 33.34
C ARG A 152 3.63 11.03 32.60
N LEU A 153 3.33 11.47 31.39
CA LEU A 153 2.11 11.12 30.65
C LEU A 153 2.37 10.25 29.41
N GLY A 154 3.63 10.09 29.01
CA GLY A 154 4.03 9.35 27.82
C GLY A 154 3.69 10.05 26.49
N GLY A 155 4.20 9.46 25.42
CA GLY A 155 3.85 9.77 24.04
C GLY A 155 2.78 8.83 23.48
N ASN A 156 2.11 9.29 22.42
CA ASN A 156 1.12 8.49 21.69
C ASN A 156 1.71 7.95 20.36
N PRO A 157 2.16 6.68 20.30
CA PRO A 157 2.73 6.09 19.09
C PRO A 157 1.70 5.90 17.96
N ASP A 158 0.40 5.87 18.27
CA ASP A 158 -0.66 5.71 17.26
C ASP A 158 -0.71 6.90 16.30
N VAL A 159 -0.25 8.07 16.76
CA VAL A 159 -0.23 9.32 15.98
C VAL A 159 1.17 9.80 15.63
N ASP A 160 2.22 9.19 16.18
CA ASP A 160 3.60 9.58 15.98
C ASP A 160 4.17 9.04 14.66
N VAL A 161 4.56 9.94 13.75
CA VAL A 161 5.02 9.54 12.42
C VAL A 161 6.33 8.74 12.47
N SER A 162 7.24 9.04 13.41
CA SER A 162 8.48 8.30 13.55
C SER A 162 8.22 6.87 14.02
N PHE A 163 7.29 6.67 14.96
CA PHE A 163 6.87 5.33 15.35
C PHE A 163 6.19 4.59 14.19
N GLN A 164 5.30 5.26 13.45
CA GLN A 164 4.66 4.63 12.28
C GLN A 164 5.73 4.14 11.29
N TYR A 165 6.74 4.95 10.96
CA TYR A 165 7.80 4.54 10.04
C TYR A 165 8.60 3.35 10.57
N LEU A 166 8.94 3.35 11.87
CA LEU A 166 9.56 2.19 12.49
C LEU A 166 8.70 0.93 12.31
N SER A 167 7.38 1.02 12.49
CA SER A 167 6.48 -0.14 12.32
C SER A 167 6.39 -0.71 10.90
N TYR A 168 6.82 0.05 9.88
CA TYR A 168 6.84 -0.43 8.49
C TYR A 168 8.19 -1.06 8.09
N PHE A 169 9.28 -0.61 8.71
CA PHE A 169 10.64 -0.94 8.26
C PHE A 169 11.45 -1.75 9.28
N GLU A 170 11.05 -1.79 10.55
CA GLU A 170 11.67 -2.63 11.58
C GLU A 170 11.12 -4.06 11.46
N GLU A 171 12.01 -5.04 11.31
CA GLU A 171 11.63 -6.44 11.13
C GLU A 171 11.58 -7.23 12.45
N ASP A 172 12.14 -6.69 13.55
CA ASP A 172 12.08 -7.29 14.88
C ASP A 172 10.83 -6.82 15.65
N ASP A 173 9.82 -7.69 15.68
CA ASP A 173 8.55 -7.49 16.40
C ASP A 173 8.75 -7.18 17.90
N GLU A 174 9.72 -7.83 18.56
CA GLU A 174 9.96 -7.63 20.00
C GLU A 174 10.62 -6.29 20.26
N LYS A 175 11.55 -5.87 19.40
CA LYS A 175 12.16 -4.53 19.44
C LYS A 175 11.11 -3.45 19.21
N LEU A 176 10.25 -3.60 18.21
CA LEU A 176 9.18 -2.64 17.93
C LEU A 176 8.20 -2.52 19.11
N LYS A 177 7.82 -3.65 19.73
CA LYS A 177 6.96 -3.67 20.92
C LYS A 177 7.60 -2.94 22.12
N LYS A 178 8.89 -3.16 22.36
CA LYS A 178 9.63 -2.44 23.42
C LYS A 178 9.68 -0.93 23.17
N ILE A 179 9.87 -0.52 21.91
CA ILE A 179 9.84 0.90 21.54
C ILE A 179 8.45 1.48 21.78
N GLU A 180 7.38 0.76 21.39
CA GLU A 180 6.00 1.21 21.61
C GLU A 180 5.70 1.41 23.10
N GLU A 181 6.00 0.39 23.92
CA GLU A 181 5.75 0.42 25.36
C GLU A 181 6.57 1.50 26.06
N GLY A 182 7.86 1.62 25.71
CA GLY A 182 8.74 2.65 26.26
C GLY A 182 8.27 4.06 25.91
N TYR A 183 7.77 4.28 24.70
CA TYR A 183 7.22 5.59 24.30
C TYR A 183 5.91 5.91 25.03
N ARG A 184 5.00 4.94 25.16
CA ARG A 184 3.75 5.11 25.92
C ARG A 184 3.99 5.37 27.41
N LYS A 185 5.06 4.83 27.99
CA LYS A 185 5.46 5.06 29.40
C LYS A 185 6.26 6.35 29.60
N GLY A 186 6.70 7.01 28.52
CA GLY A 186 7.58 8.17 28.60
C GLY A 186 9.04 7.82 28.90
N GLU A 187 9.41 6.55 28.85
CA GLU A 187 10.81 6.07 29.00
C GLU A 187 11.65 6.45 27.77
N ILE A 188 11.04 6.40 26.59
CA ILE A 188 11.64 6.86 25.33
C ILE A 188 11.10 8.25 25.04
N LEU A 189 12.00 9.22 24.82
CA LEU A 189 11.63 10.58 24.42
C LEU A 189 11.42 10.67 22.91
N THR A 190 10.65 11.66 22.45
CA THR A 190 10.43 11.91 21.01
C THR A 190 11.73 12.08 20.23
N GLY A 191 12.73 12.74 20.82
CA GLY A 191 14.04 12.91 20.18
C GLY A 191 14.75 11.57 19.94
N GLU A 192 14.67 10.65 20.90
CA GLU A 192 15.27 9.31 20.81
C GLU A 192 14.52 8.47 19.77
N LEU A 193 13.19 8.51 19.79
CA LEU A 193 12.35 7.83 18.80
C LEU A 193 12.65 8.31 17.37
N LYS A 194 12.78 9.63 17.18
CA LYS A 194 13.18 10.23 15.89
C LYS A 194 14.56 9.75 15.45
N MET A 195 15.53 9.68 16.38
CA MET A 195 16.87 9.19 16.06
C MET A 195 16.85 7.72 15.63
N MET A 196 16.07 6.86 16.29
CA MET A 196 15.89 5.46 15.85
C MET A 196 15.32 5.38 14.44
N ALA A 197 14.27 6.15 14.14
CA ALA A 197 13.69 6.19 12.80
C ALA A 197 14.69 6.74 11.75
N ILE A 198 15.47 7.76 12.09
CA ILE A 198 16.50 8.32 11.20
C ILE A 198 17.54 7.25 10.85
N THR A 199 18.07 6.54 11.85
CA THR A 199 19.08 5.51 11.63
C THR A 199 18.55 4.40 10.72
N LEU A 200 17.36 3.87 11.01
CA LEU A 200 16.73 2.81 10.21
C LEU A 200 16.49 3.26 8.76
N LEU A 201 15.94 4.47 8.56
CA LEU A 201 15.65 4.98 7.21
C LEU A 201 16.93 5.31 6.43
N GLN A 202 17.98 5.79 7.10
CA GLN A 202 19.27 6.03 6.45
C GLN A 202 19.89 4.74 5.94
N GLU A 203 19.87 3.68 6.75
CA GLU A 203 20.35 2.35 6.35
C GLU A 203 19.53 1.81 5.17
N TYR A 204 18.20 1.80 5.29
CA TYR A 204 17.30 1.31 4.25
C TYR A 204 17.46 2.06 2.91
N VAL A 205 17.52 3.39 2.94
CA VAL A 205 17.67 4.21 1.73
C VAL A 205 19.06 4.05 1.13
N ALA A 206 20.12 3.98 1.95
CA ALA A 206 21.48 3.76 1.46
C ALA A 206 21.61 2.42 0.73
N GLU A 207 21.11 1.34 1.33
CA GLU A 207 21.10 0.04 0.67
C GLU A 207 20.31 0.03 -0.65
N PHE A 208 19.14 0.69 -0.66
CA PHE A 208 18.37 0.85 -1.89
C PHE A 208 19.17 1.60 -2.95
N GLN A 209 19.86 2.68 -2.59
CA GLN A 209 20.67 3.48 -3.51
C GLN A 209 21.84 2.67 -4.08
N GLU A 210 22.51 1.85 -3.26
CA GLU A 210 23.55 0.93 -3.73
C GLU A 210 22.99 -0.09 -4.73
N ARG A 211 21.87 -0.75 -4.42
CA ARG A 211 21.22 -1.68 -5.36
C ARG A 211 20.77 -0.98 -6.64
N ARG A 212 20.28 0.26 -6.54
CA ARG A 212 19.85 1.05 -7.71
C ARG A 212 21.01 1.40 -8.64
N LYS A 213 22.22 1.65 -8.12
CA LYS A 213 23.42 1.90 -8.94
C LYS A 213 23.82 0.70 -9.80
N LEU A 214 23.47 -0.51 -9.36
CA LEU A 214 23.76 -1.75 -10.10
C LEU A 214 22.79 -1.97 -11.29
N VAL A 215 21.75 -1.16 -11.44
CA VAL A 215 20.80 -1.27 -12.55
C VAL A 215 21.38 -0.62 -13.79
N THR A 216 21.88 -1.43 -14.72
CA THR A 216 22.37 -0.98 -16.03
C THR A 216 21.24 -0.88 -17.06
N ASP A 217 21.50 -0.21 -18.19
CA ASP A 217 20.56 -0.12 -19.30
C ASP A 217 20.24 -1.50 -19.89
N GLU A 218 21.22 -2.41 -19.92
CA GLU A 218 21.02 -3.80 -20.34
C GLU A 218 20.09 -4.55 -19.37
N LEU A 219 20.30 -4.37 -18.06
CA LEU A 219 19.43 -4.98 -17.05
C LEU A 219 18.00 -4.42 -17.16
N LEU A 220 17.85 -3.10 -17.27
CA LEU A 220 16.54 -2.46 -17.47
C LEU A 220 15.86 -3.00 -18.73
N LYS A 221 16.60 -3.05 -19.85
CA LYS A 221 16.10 -3.61 -21.11
C LYS A 221 15.69 -5.07 -20.94
N GLN A 222 16.46 -5.87 -20.21
CA GLN A 222 16.11 -7.25 -19.91
C GLN A 222 14.76 -7.32 -19.17
N TYR A 223 14.55 -6.52 -18.12
CA TYR A 223 13.27 -6.48 -17.38
C TYR A 223 12.09 -6.02 -18.26
N MET A 224 12.30 -5.04 -19.13
CA MET A 224 11.26 -4.46 -19.99
C MET A 224 10.95 -5.27 -21.26
N THR A 225 11.82 -6.20 -21.65
CA THR A 225 11.62 -7.03 -22.85
C THR A 225 10.66 -8.17 -22.53
N PRO A 226 9.51 -8.27 -23.24
CA PRO A 226 8.61 -9.41 -23.12
C PRO A 226 9.34 -10.71 -23.41
N ARG A 227 9.23 -11.66 -22.48
CA ARG A 227 9.87 -12.98 -22.57
C ARG A 227 9.13 -13.96 -21.68
N LYS A 228 9.34 -15.25 -21.96
CA LYS A 228 8.90 -16.31 -21.05
C LYS A 228 9.61 -16.16 -19.71
N LEU A 229 8.84 -16.20 -18.64
CA LEU A 229 9.39 -16.16 -17.28
C LEU A 229 9.54 -17.58 -16.76
N GLU A 230 10.65 -17.82 -16.08
CA GLU A 230 10.89 -19.06 -15.35
C GLU A 230 10.70 -18.80 -13.86
N TRP A 231 9.88 -19.62 -13.21
CA TRP A 231 9.71 -19.60 -11.77
C TRP A 231 9.94 -21.00 -11.22
N LYS A 232 10.84 -21.12 -10.24
CA LYS A 232 11.04 -22.36 -9.48
C LYS A 232 10.16 -22.43 -8.22
N GLY A 233 9.58 -21.29 -7.84
CA GLY A 233 8.76 -21.14 -6.63
C GLY A 233 9.52 -21.54 -5.35
N ASN A 234 8.79 -21.63 -4.24
CA ASN A 234 9.18 -22.45 -3.10
C ASN A 234 8.25 -23.68 -3.10
N PRO A 235 8.75 -24.90 -3.37
CA PRO A 235 7.91 -26.08 -3.48
C PRO A 235 7.27 -26.49 -2.14
N ASN A 236 7.84 -26.04 -1.02
CA ASN A 236 7.35 -26.30 0.34
C ASN A 236 7.39 -25.01 1.17
N PRO A 237 6.39 -24.11 1.04
CA PRO A 237 6.28 -22.98 1.94
C PRO A 237 5.97 -23.49 3.34
N LYS A 238 6.94 -23.50 4.25
CA LYS A 238 6.67 -23.71 5.68
C LYS A 238 5.92 -22.48 6.19
N PRO A 239 4.65 -22.60 6.63
CA PRO A 239 3.96 -21.48 7.26
C PRO A 239 4.76 -21.07 8.50
N LYS A 240 5.00 -19.76 8.70
CA LYS A 240 5.47 -19.27 10.00
C LYS A 240 4.47 -19.73 11.05
N GLU A 241 4.94 -20.38 12.12
CA GLU A 241 4.08 -20.77 13.24
C GLU A 241 3.37 -19.52 13.76
N VAL A 242 2.04 -19.51 13.68
CA VAL A 242 1.24 -18.42 14.19
C VAL A 242 1.26 -18.56 15.71
N LYS A 243 2.09 -17.75 16.41
CA LYS A 243 1.98 -17.60 17.85
C LYS A 243 0.52 -17.22 18.17
N PRO A 244 -0.17 -17.89 19.10
CA PRO A 244 -1.55 -17.57 19.42
C PRO A 244 -1.67 -16.08 19.78
N LYS A 245 -2.54 -15.35 19.08
CA LYS A 245 -2.90 -13.99 19.51
C LYS A 245 -3.59 -14.10 20.86
N GLU A 246 -2.97 -13.54 21.90
CA GLU A 246 -3.66 -13.28 23.16
C GLU A 246 -4.95 -12.50 22.86
N SER A 247 -6.07 -13.05 23.30
CA SER A 247 -7.39 -12.46 23.08
C SER A 247 -7.44 -11.08 23.72
N LYS A 248 -7.56 -10.02 22.91
CA LYS A 248 -7.90 -8.68 23.41
C LYS A 248 -9.22 -8.76 24.20
N PRO A 249 -9.31 -8.13 25.39
CA PRO A 249 -10.58 -8.02 26.12
C PRO A 249 -11.64 -7.37 25.23
N LYS A 250 -12.85 -7.93 25.21
CA LYS A 250 -13.99 -7.35 24.49
C LYS A 250 -14.30 -5.98 25.07
N GLU A 251 -14.21 -4.92 24.26
CA GLU A 251 -14.75 -3.60 24.61
C GLU A 251 -16.27 -3.70 24.87
N PRO A 252 -16.80 -3.03 25.91
CA PRO A 252 -18.22 -3.05 26.20
C PRO A 252 -19.00 -2.32 25.10
N LYS A 253 -20.00 -3.00 24.53
CA LYS A 253 -20.95 -2.42 23.58
C LYS A 253 -21.70 -1.26 24.25
N VAL A 254 -21.47 -0.03 23.79
CA VAL A 254 -22.33 1.11 24.09
C VAL A 254 -23.69 0.85 23.41
N LYS A 255 -24.73 0.63 24.21
CA LYS A 255 -26.12 0.60 23.74
C LYS A 255 -26.52 2.04 23.40
N ASN A 256 -26.71 2.32 22.11
CA ASN A 256 -27.45 3.52 21.69
C ASN A 256 -28.95 3.27 21.95
N GLU A 257 -29.46 3.79 23.06
CA GLU A 257 -30.90 3.98 23.23
C GLU A 257 -31.34 5.17 22.40
N ALA A 258 -32.01 4.90 21.28
CA ALA A 258 -32.70 5.92 20.50
C ALA A 258 -33.89 6.45 21.32
N LYS A 259 -33.82 7.70 21.74
CA LYS A 259 -34.99 8.44 22.27
C LYS A 259 -36.04 8.54 21.16
N LYS A 260 -37.25 8.04 21.43
CA LYS A 260 -38.45 8.31 20.62
C LYS A 260 -38.74 9.82 20.63
N PRO A 261 -39.21 10.41 19.53
CA PRO A 261 -39.74 11.76 19.54
C PRO A 261 -41.02 11.81 20.39
N GLN A 262 -41.09 12.78 21.29
CA GLN A 262 -42.33 13.22 21.94
C GLN A 262 -43.10 14.06 20.93
N ASP A 263 -44.32 13.63 20.61
CA ASP A 263 -45.32 14.47 19.97
C ASP A 263 -45.82 15.48 21.01
N ASP A 264 -45.59 16.76 20.76
CA ASP A 264 -46.28 17.87 21.43
C ASP A 264 -47.14 18.59 20.39
N ASN A 265 -48.46 18.51 20.61
CA ASN A 265 -49.60 19.26 20.07
C ASN A 265 -49.42 20.16 18.82
#